data_AF-A0A926AKH4-F1
#
_entry.id   AF-A0A926AKH4-F1
#
_cell.length_a   1.000
_cell.length_b   1.000
_cell.length_c   1.000
_cell.angle_alpha   90.00
_cell.angle_beta   90.00
_cell.angle_gamma   90.00
#
_symmetry.space_group_name_H-M   'P 1'
#
loop_
_entity.id
_entity.type
_entity.pdbx_description
1 polymer ?
#
loop_
_entity_poly.entity_id
_entity_poly.type
_entity_poly.pdbx_seq_one_letter_code
_entity_poly.pdbx_strand_id
1 'polypeptide(L)'
;MSALSFVLVGVQGWLGSIVVSTNLLPGIITVHMMLALLIVCLLIWAVAKVAFPENMKIITGKRQLNIILAIAMVISLIQLVVGTQVRENIDLVANALGGGNREIWIEKLGTVFYVHRSFSWLVAGVHVYLWFMARKNAGKTHQVTTFATFLLLIIGVEFASGVGMAYFGMPAWLQPVHLLLASLTIGIQFAMLLWLNPTIFGINKKYISENQKIHS
;
A
#
# COMPACT_ATOMS: atom_id res chain seq x y z
N MET A 1 9.56 11.74 17.30
CA MET A 1 8.60 11.09 16.38
C MET A 1 7.33 11.90 16.27
N SER A 2 6.57 12.09 17.36
CA SER A 2 5.28 12.80 17.33
C SER A 2 5.36 14.25 16.80
N ALA A 3 6.39 15.01 17.18
CA ALA A 3 6.58 16.38 16.66
C ALA A 3 6.87 16.41 15.14
N LEU A 4 7.66 15.46 14.63
CA LEU A 4 7.96 15.36 13.20
C LEU A 4 6.69 14.95 12.41
N SER A 5 5.95 13.95 12.89
CA SER A 5 4.69 13.53 12.29
C SER A 5 3.67 14.67 12.26
N PHE A 6 3.58 15.47 13.33
CA PHE A 6 2.71 16.64 13.38
C PHE A 6 3.06 17.68 12.31
N VAL A 7 4.34 18.04 12.19
CA VAL A 7 4.81 18.99 11.17
C VAL A 7 4.51 18.45 9.76
N LEU A 8 4.78 17.17 9.51
CA LEU A 8 4.52 16.56 8.20
C LEU A 8 3.02 16.54 7.85
N VAL A 9 2.12 16.34 8.82
CA VAL A 9 0.67 16.47 8.60
C VAL A 9 0.29 17.91 8.24
N GLY A 10 0.91 18.91 8.86
CA GLY A 10 0.74 20.31 8.47
C GLY A 10 1.20 20.58 7.02
N VAL A 11 2.38 20.09 6.65
CA VAL A 11 2.89 20.15 5.26
C VAL A 11 1.96 19.42 4.29
N GLN A 12 1.41 18.27 4.70
CA GLN A 12 0.45 17.51 3.89
C GLN A 12 -0.84 18.28 3.65
N GLY A 13 -1.36 18.98 4.67
CA GLY A 13 -2.51 19.86 4.54
C GLY A 13 -2.26 21.02 3.58
N TRP A 14 -1.08 21.64 3.66
CA TRP A 14 -0.65 22.67 2.72
C TRP A 14 -0.51 22.16 1.29
N LEU A 15 0.13 21.00 1.08
CA LEU A 15 0.17 20.39 -0.26
C LEU A 15 -1.23 20.04 -0.78
N GLY A 16 -2.14 19.63 0.10
CA GLY A 16 -3.54 19.40 -0.25
C GLY A 16 -4.24 20.65 -0.76
N SER A 17 -3.98 21.83 -0.17
CA SER A 17 -4.53 23.09 -0.68
C SER A 17 -3.95 23.47 -2.05
N ILE A 18 -2.68 23.14 -2.31
CA ILE A 18 -2.06 23.30 -3.63
C ILE A 18 -2.70 22.38 -4.68
N VAL A 19 -2.96 21.11 -4.34
CA VAL A 19 -3.65 20.17 -5.25
C VAL A 19 -4.99 20.74 -5.72
N VAL A 20 -5.76 21.35 -4.82
CA VAL A 20 -7.04 21.96 -5.14
C VAL A 20 -6.87 23.26 -5.94
N SER A 21 -5.98 24.16 -5.51
CA SER A 21 -5.80 25.46 -6.17
C SER A 21 -5.17 25.37 -7.56
N THR A 22 -4.45 24.29 -7.86
CA THR A 22 -3.87 24.01 -9.18
C THR A 22 -4.79 23.22 -10.10
N ASN A 23 -6.08 23.04 -9.73
CA ASN A 23 -7.06 22.25 -10.48
C ASN A 23 -6.53 20.85 -10.84
N LEU A 24 -6.01 20.12 -9.86
CA LEU A 24 -5.55 18.73 -10.02
C LEU A 24 -4.39 18.59 -11.02
N LEU A 25 -3.43 19.53 -10.99
CA LEU A 25 -2.27 19.49 -11.86
C LEU A 25 -1.52 18.15 -11.75
N PRO A 26 -1.23 17.47 -12.88
CA PRO A 26 -0.47 16.23 -12.90
C PRO A 26 0.88 16.36 -12.18
N GLY A 27 1.31 15.29 -11.51
CA GLY A 27 2.52 15.26 -10.69
C GLY A 27 2.34 15.80 -9.27
N ILE A 28 1.55 16.87 -9.05
CA ILE A 28 1.31 17.39 -7.69
C ILE A 28 0.48 16.41 -6.87
N ILE A 29 -0.52 15.76 -7.49
CA ILE A 29 -1.32 14.71 -6.85
C ILE A 29 -0.44 13.54 -6.44
N THR A 30 0.42 13.06 -7.36
CA THR A 30 1.37 11.98 -7.06
C THR A 30 2.29 12.34 -5.88
N VAL A 31 2.85 13.55 -5.84
CA VAL A 31 3.69 14.00 -4.70
C VAL A 31 2.89 14.03 -3.39
N HIS A 32 1.68 14.59 -3.41
CA HIS A 32 0.79 14.62 -2.25
C HIS A 32 0.51 13.21 -1.72
N MET A 33 0.14 12.27 -2.61
CA MET A 33 -0.16 10.89 -2.23
C MET A 33 1.07 10.16 -1.66
N MET A 34 2.25 10.36 -2.25
CA MET A 34 3.49 9.75 -1.76
C MET A 34 3.88 10.28 -0.37
N LEU A 35 3.67 11.57 -0.10
CA LEU A 35 3.90 12.14 1.23
C LEU A 35 2.87 11.64 2.25
N ALA A 36 1.59 11.53 1.88
CA ALA A 36 0.57 10.89 2.74
C ALA A 36 1.00 9.47 3.13
N LEU A 37 1.45 8.68 2.17
CA LEU A 37 1.86 7.30 2.40
C LEU A 37 3.10 7.22 3.31
N LEU A 38 4.05 8.13 3.14
CA LEU A 38 5.20 8.25 4.04
C LEU A 38 4.76 8.56 5.47
N ILE A 39 3.82 9.49 5.66
CA ILE A 39 3.26 9.82 6.98
C ILE A 39 2.59 8.60 7.60
N VAL A 40 1.79 7.85 6.84
CA VAL A 40 1.15 6.61 7.30
C VAL A 40 2.22 5.60 7.76
N CYS A 41 3.29 5.39 6.99
CA CYS A 41 4.41 4.53 7.40
C CYS A 41 5.06 5.02 8.71
N LEU A 42 5.31 6.32 8.86
CA LEU A 42 5.86 6.89 10.09
C LEU A 42 4.94 6.67 11.30
N LEU A 43 3.63 6.80 11.12
CA LEU A 43 2.64 6.55 12.18
C LEU A 43 2.58 5.07 12.56
N ILE A 44 2.58 4.16 11.57
CA ILE A 44 2.67 2.71 11.81
C ILE A 44 3.94 2.38 12.60
N TRP A 45 5.07 2.97 12.23
CA TRP A 45 6.32 2.77 12.95
C TRP A 45 6.28 3.31 14.38
N ALA A 46 5.70 4.50 14.59
CA ALA A 46 5.53 5.08 15.92
C ALA A 46 4.64 4.20 16.81
N VAL A 47 3.56 3.63 16.28
CA VAL A 47 2.71 2.69 16.99
C VAL A 47 3.46 1.39 17.28
N ALA A 48 4.20 0.83 16.30
CA ALA A 48 4.95 -0.41 16.47
C ALA A 48 6.05 -0.33 17.54
N LYS A 49 6.56 0.87 17.85
CA LYS A 49 7.52 1.11 18.94
C LYS A 49 6.92 0.93 20.33
N VAL A 50 5.61 1.14 20.48
CA VAL A 50 4.90 1.12 21.76
C VAL A 50 4.03 -0.13 21.89
N ALA A 51 3.41 -0.58 20.80
CA ALA A 51 2.46 -1.69 20.75
C ALA A 51 2.98 -2.82 19.85
N PHE A 52 4.17 -3.35 20.15
CA PHE A 52 4.72 -4.47 19.39
C PHE A 52 3.99 -5.78 19.76
N PRO A 53 3.67 -6.67 18.79
CA PRO A 53 2.99 -7.92 19.08
C PRO A 53 3.78 -8.78 20.08
N GLU A 54 3.14 -9.12 21.21
CA GLU A 54 3.83 -9.67 22.37
C GLU A 54 4.35 -11.11 22.19
N ASN A 55 3.98 -11.81 21.12
CA ASN A 55 4.25 -13.26 20.97
C ASN A 55 4.61 -13.69 19.56
N MET A 56 5.43 -12.91 18.85
CA MET A 56 5.87 -13.30 17.52
C MET A 56 6.81 -14.51 17.59
N LYS A 57 6.35 -15.66 17.08
CA LYS A 57 7.11 -16.90 17.08
C LYS A 57 8.31 -16.81 16.14
N ILE A 58 9.35 -17.59 16.42
CA ILE A 58 10.53 -17.66 15.56
C ILE A 58 10.12 -18.25 14.20
N ILE A 59 10.51 -17.59 13.12
CA ILE A 59 10.19 -17.98 11.75
C ILE A 59 11.43 -18.59 11.10
N THR A 60 11.28 -19.78 10.53
CA THR A 60 12.31 -20.37 9.66
C THR A 60 12.35 -19.62 8.33
N GLY A 61 13.52 -19.45 7.69
CA GLY A 61 13.58 -18.76 6.38
C GLY A 61 13.25 -17.26 6.39
N LYS A 62 13.35 -16.59 7.56
CA LYS A 62 13.11 -15.13 7.71
C LYS A 62 13.80 -14.28 6.63
N ARG A 63 15.04 -14.60 6.25
CA ARG A 63 15.78 -13.86 5.21
C ARG A 63 15.07 -13.88 3.86
N GLN A 64 14.56 -15.03 3.44
CA GLN A 64 13.84 -15.17 2.17
C GLN A 64 12.53 -14.38 2.22
N LEU A 65 11.77 -14.49 3.31
CA LEU A 65 10.53 -13.72 3.51
C LEU A 65 10.77 -12.21 3.47
N ASN A 66 11.82 -11.73 4.13
CA ASN A 66 12.21 -10.32 4.09
C ASN A 66 12.50 -9.84 2.67
N ILE A 67 13.26 -10.62 1.89
CA ILE A 67 13.61 -10.26 0.51
C ILE A 67 12.35 -10.19 -0.35
N ILE A 68 11.49 -11.21 -0.29
CA ILE A 68 10.26 -11.26 -1.08
C ILE A 68 9.31 -10.14 -0.67
N LEU A 69 9.16 -9.86 0.62
CA LEU A 69 8.34 -8.77 1.13
C LEU A 69 8.87 -7.40 0.66
N ALA A 70 10.18 -7.18 0.70
CA ALA A 70 10.79 -5.95 0.20
C ALA A 70 10.56 -5.78 -1.31
N ILE A 71 10.72 -6.86 -2.10
CA ILE A 71 10.41 -6.86 -3.54
C ILE A 71 8.93 -6.54 -3.77
N ALA A 72 8.02 -7.18 -3.03
CA ALA A 72 6.58 -6.94 -3.12
C ALA A 72 6.25 -5.48 -2.83
N MET A 73 6.86 -4.89 -1.81
CA MET A 73 6.67 -3.49 -1.44
C MET A 73 7.17 -2.52 -2.52
N VAL A 74 8.37 -2.75 -3.07
CA VAL A 74 8.91 -1.92 -4.17
C VAL A 74 8.03 -2.01 -5.41
N ILE A 75 7.62 -3.21 -5.82
CA ILE A 75 6.73 -3.41 -6.97
C ILE A 75 5.37 -2.74 -6.72
N SER A 76 4.83 -2.81 -5.51
CA SER A 76 3.56 -2.15 -5.15
C SER A 76 3.67 -0.63 -5.18
N LEU A 77 4.81 -0.06 -4.74
CA LEU A 77 5.07 1.38 -4.84
C LEU A 77 5.15 1.85 -6.29
N ILE A 78 5.80 1.07 -7.16
CA ILE A 78 5.83 1.35 -8.60
C ILE A 78 4.41 1.32 -9.17
N GLN A 79 3.63 0.29 -8.86
CA GLN A 79 2.23 0.19 -9.31
C GLN A 79 1.37 1.35 -8.81
N LEU A 80 1.59 1.81 -7.58
CA LEU A 80 0.90 2.98 -7.01
C LEU A 80 1.23 4.25 -7.79
N VAL A 81 2.50 4.50 -8.11
CA VAL A 81 2.92 5.67 -8.92
C VAL A 81 2.36 5.60 -10.34
N VAL A 82 2.40 4.44 -10.99
CA VAL A 82 1.77 4.28 -12.32
C VAL A 82 0.25 4.46 -12.21
N GLY A 83 -0.37 3.96 -11.13
CA GLY A 83 -1.80 4.13 -10.87
C GLY A 83 -2.21 5.59 -10.65
N THR A 84 -1.39 6.40 -9.98
CA THR A 84 -1.67 7.84 -9.84
C THR A 84 -1.55 8.57 -11.17
N GLN A 85 -0.65 8.16 -12.07
CA GLN A 85 -0.60 8.71 -13.44
C GLN A 85 -1.86 8.35 -14.24
N VAL A 86 -2.38 7.12 -14.10
CA VAL A 86 -3.67 6.74 -14.71
C VAL A 86 -4.79 7.62 -14.19
N ARG A 87 -4.83 7.88 -12.88
CA ARG A 87 -5.81 8.79 -12.26
C ARG A 87 -5.68 10.21 -12.79
N GLU A 88 -4.47 10.76 -12.84
CA GLU A 88 -4.22 12.11 -13.36
C GLU A 88 -4.71 12.23 -14.82
N ASN A 89 -4.47 11.20 -15.65
CA ASN A 89 -5.00 11.17 -17.02
C ASN A 89 -6.53 11.08 -17.07
N ILE A 90 -7.15 10.32 -16.15
CA ILE A 90 -8.60 10.27 -16.01
C ILE A 90 -9.17 11.65 -15.68
N ASP A 91 -8.54 12.36 -14.74
CA ASP A 91 -8.99 13.70 -14.33
C ASP A 91 -8.88 14.71 -15.49
N LEU A 92 -7.83 14.62 -16.31
CA LEU A 92 -7.70 15.42 -17.53
C LEU A 92 -8.80 15.13 -18.56
N VAL A 93 -9.12 13.85 -18.79
CA VAL A 93 -10.18 13.43 -19.72
C VAL A 93 -11.55 13.84 -19.20
N ALA A 94 -11.80 13.67 -17.90
CA ALA A 94 -13.03 14.08 -17.23
C ALA A 94 -13.27 15.58 -17.38
N ASN A 95 -12.24 16.40 -17.15
CA ASN A 95 -12.31 17.85 -17.31
C ASN A 95 -12.55 18.25 -18.77
N ALA A 96 -11.88 17.60 -19.74
CA ALA A 96 -12.06 17.88 -21.15
C ALA A 96 -13.47 17.54 -21.68
N LEU A 97 -14.12 16.52 -21.09
CA LEU A 97 -15.46 16.06 -21.48
C LEU A 97 -16.58 16.61 -20.58
N GLY A 98 -16.28 17.53 -19.67
CA GLY A 98 -17.27 18.10 -18.74
C GLY A 98 -17.87 17.08 -17.75
N GLY A 99 -17.15 16.00 -17.45
CA GLY A 99 -17.57 14.95 -16.52
C GLY A 99 -18.57 13.92 -17.07
N GLY A 100 -19.04 14.10 -18.30
CA GLY A 100 -19.94 13.18 -19.01
C GLY A 100 -19.22 12.05 -19.76
N ASN A 101 -20.01 11.16 -20.36
CA ASN A 101 -19.56 10.06 -21.23
C ASN A 101 -18.43 9.20 -20.65
N ARG A 102 -18.61 8.69 -19.42
CA ARG A 102 -17.55 7.95 -18.71
C ARG A 102 -17.12 6.66 -19.38
N GLU A 103 -18.01 6.10 -20.19
CA GLU A 103 -17.79 4.90 -21.00
C GLU A 103 -16.64 5.04 -22.01
N ILE A 104 -16.37 6.26 -22.52
CA ILE A 104 -15.28 6.50 -23.49
C ILE A 104 -13.96 6.93 -22.83
N TRP A 105 -13.91 7.12 -21.51
CA TRP A 105 -12.73 7.73 -20.87
C TRP A 105 -11.49 6.85 -21.02
N ILE A 106 -11.65 5.53 -20.88
CA ILE A 106 -10.55 4.56 -20.95
C ILE A 106 -9.87 4.57 -22.30
N GLU A 107 -10.64 4.77 -23.38
CA GLU A 107 -10.13 4.85 -24.75
C GLU A 107 -9.18 6.05 -24.95
N LYS A 108 -9.22 7.05 -24.05
CA LYS A 108 -8.41 8.25 -24.09
C LYS A 108 -7.17 8.22 -23.18
N LEU A 109 -6.97 7.17 -22.36
CA LEU A 109 -5.91 7.12 -21.33
C LEU A 109 -4.50 6.76 -21.84
N GLY A 110 -4.38 6.38 -23.13
CA GLY A 110 -3.09 6.07 -23.75
C GLY A 110 -2.38 4.84 -23.15
N THR A 111 -1.06 4.81 -23.29
CA THR A 111 -0.23 3.63 -22.95
C THR A 111 -0.10 3.38 -21.44
N VAL A 112 -0.14 4.42 -20.61
CA VAL A 112 0.02 4.32 -19.15
C VAL A 112 -1.02 3.40 -18.53
N PHE A 113 -2.28 3.46 -19.00
CA PHE A 113 -3.34 2.54 -18.56
C PHE A 113 -3.00 1.07 -18.83
N TYR A 114 -2.49 0.76 -20.02
CA TYR A 114 -2.13 -0.62 -20.38
C TYR A 114 -0.91 -1.13 -19.61
N VAL A 115 0.05 -0.25 -19.32
CA VAL A 115 1.19 -0.56 -18.43
C VAL A 115 0.69 -0.85 -17.02
N HIS A 116 -0.16 0.00 -16.44
CA HIS A 116 -0.75 -0.22 -15.11
C HIS A 116 -1.53 -1.54 -15.06
N ARG A 117 -2.38 -1.79 -16.05
CA ARG A 117 -3.20 -3.00 -16.15
C ARG A 117 -2.34 -4.25 -16.26
N SER A 118 -1.33 -4.26 -17.13
CA SER A 118 -0.46 -5.42 -17.32
C SER A 118 0.44 -5.67 -16.10
N PHE A 119 1.00 -4.61 -15.52
CA PHE A 119 1.86 -4.70 -14.33
C PHE A 119 1.12 -5.18 -13.08
N SER A 120 -0.20 -4.95 -12.98
CA SER A 120 -1.03 -5.48 -11.89
C SER A 120 -0.99 -7.01 -11.76
N TRP A 121 -0.78 -7.74 -12.86
CA TRP A 121 -0.61 -9.20 -12.82
C TRP A 121 0.70 -9.61 -12.15
N LEU A 122 1.78 -8.86 -12.37
CA LEU A 122 3.05 -9.07 -11.68
C LEU A 122 2.89 -8.81 -10.17
N VAL A 123 2.22 -7.71 -9.81
CA VAL A 123 1.89 -7.38 -8.42
C VAL A 123 1.13 -8.53 -7.78
N ALA A 124 0.05 -9.01 -8.41
CA ALA A 124 -0.74 -10.14 -7.90
C ALA A 124 0.10 -11.42 -7.75
N GLY A 125 0.89 -11.77 -8.76
CA GLY A 125 1.76 -12.96 -8.74
C GLY A 125 2.79 -12.93 -7.61
N VAL A 126 3.43 -11.78 -7.37
CA VAL A 126 4.39 -11.61 -6.27
C VAL A 126 3.71 -11.74 -4.91
N HIS A 127 2.49 -11.25 -4.75
CA HIS A 127 1.73 -11.41 -3.50
C HIS A 127 1.26 -12.85 -3.25
N VAL A 128 0.85 -13.57 -4.29
CA VAL A 128 0.58 -15.01 -4.21
C VAL A 128 1.84 -15.75 -3.77
N TYR A 129 3.00 -15.41 -4.34
CA TYR A 129 4.27 -16.04 -3.96
C TYR A 129 4.70 -15.70 -2.53
N LEU A 130 4.55 -14.45 -2.09
CA LEU A 130 4.78 -14.02 -0.71
C LEU A 130 3.93 -14.84 0.26
N TRP A 131 2.64 -14.98 -0.03
CA TRP A 131 1.72 -15.78 0.77
C TRP A 131 2.11 -17.26 0.82
N PHE A 132 2.46 -17.86 -0.32
CA PHE A 132 2.92 -19.24 -0.38
C PHE A 132 4.16 -19.44 0.50
N MET A 133 5.14 -18.54 0.40
CA MET A 133 6.36 -18.61 1.19
C MET A 133 6.08 -18.38 2.68
N ALA A 134 5.17 -17.47 3.03
CA ALA A 134 4.74 -17.27 4.42
C ALA A 134 4.16 -18.56 5.01
N ARG A 135 3.27 -19.24 4.26
CA ARG A 135 2.68 -20.53 4.69
C ARG A 135 3.73 -21.62 4.84
N LYS A 136 4.67 -21.71 3.90
CA LYS A 136 5.75 -22.71 3.90
C LYS A 136 6.71 -22.52 5.08
N ASN A 137 7.09 -21.29 5.37
CA ASN A 137 8.19 -20.96 6.30
C ASN A 137 7.74 -20.67 7.74
N ALA A 138 6.54 -20.12 7.92
CA ALA A 138 5.99 -19.75 9.22
C ALA A 138 4.85 -20.68 9.68
N GLY A 139 4.21 -21.42 8.77
CA GLY A 139 3.06 -22.27 9.06
C GLY A 139 1.72 -21.54 8.96
N LYS A 140 0.61 -22.30 8.93
CA LYS A 140 -0.74 -21.78 8.63
C LYS A 140 -1.30 -20.82 9.68
N THR A 141 -1.00 -21.05 10.95
CA THR A 141 -1.56 -20.29 12.08
C THR A 141 -0.68 -19.13 12.53
N HIS A 142 0.45 -18.91 11.86
CA HIS A 142 1.39 -17.86 12.23
C HIS A 142 0.85 -16.48 11.80
N GLN A 143 1.07 -15.45 12.62
CA GLN A 143 0.60 -14.08 12.35
C GLN A 143 1.04 -13.58 10.97
N VAL A 144 2.31 -13.77 10.60
CA VAL A 144 2.83 -13.41 9.25
C VAL A 144 2.03 -14.07 8.11
N THR A 145 1.61 -15.33 8.27
CA THR A 145 0.75 -16.01 7.30
C THR A 145 -0.65 -15.42 7.26
N THR A 146 -1.22 -15.10 8.42
CA THR A 146 -2.51 -14.42 8.54
C THR A 146 -2.49 -13.09 7.80
N PHE A 147 -1.48 -12.24 8.05
CA PHE A 147 -1.33 -10.95 7.36
C PHE A 147 -1.04 -11.10 5.87
N ALA A 148 -0.24 -12.10 5.46
CA ALA A 148 -0.04 -12.39 4.04
C ALA A 148 -1.35 -12.86 3.35
N THR A 149 -2.23 -13.55 4.08
CA THR A 149 -3.55 -13.95 3.58
C THR A 149 -4.47 -12.74 3.45
N PHE A 150 -4.49 -11.84 4.44
CA PHE A 150 -5.22 -10.57 4.35
C PHE A 150 -4.73 -9.71 3.18
N LEU A 151 -3.41 -9.58 3.00
CA LEU A 151 -2.83 -8.90 1.84
C LEU A 151 -3.33 -9.50 0.52
N LEU A 152 -3.32 -10.83 0.41
CA LEU A 152 -3.79 -11.50 -0.81
C LEU A 152 -5.28 -11.22 -1.09
N LEU A 153 -6.12 -11.19 -0.04
CA LEU A 153 -7.53 -10.84 -0.17
C LEU A 153 -7.71 -9.37 -0.60
N ILE A 154 -6.98 -8.45 0.02
CA ILE A 154 -7.01 -7.01 -0.34
C ILE A 154 -6.59 -6.82 -1.79
N ILE A 155 -5.49 -7.44 -2.23
CA ILE A 155 -5.03 -7.41 -3.62
C ILE A 155 -6.11 -7.98 -4.56
N GLY A 156 -6.80 -9.04 -4.14
CA GLY A 156 -7.92 -9.61 -4.92
C GLY A 156 -9.07 -8.60 -5.11
N VAL A 157 -9.47 -7.90 -4.06
CA VAL A 157 -10.51 -6.86 -4.12
C VAL A 157 -10.00 -5.62 -4.88
N GLU A 158 -8.73 -5.25 -4.71
CA GLU A 158 -8.08 -4.14 -5.42
C GLU A 158 -8.07 -4.41 -6.93
N PHE A 159 -7.65 -5.61 -7.34
CA PHE A 159 -7.68 -6.04 -8.73
C PHE A 159 -9.11 -6.03 -9.29
N ALA A 160 -10.09 -6.57 -8.54
CA ALA A 160 -11.49 -6.57 -8.94
C ALA A 160 -12.07 -5.15 -9.08
N SER A 161 -11.69 -4.22 -8.19
CA SER A 161 -12.10 -2.82 -8.28
C SER A 161 -11.48 -2.11 -9.49
N GLY A 162 -10.23 -2.42 -9.85
CA GLY A 162 -9.59 -1.92 -11.07
C GLY A 162 -10.30 -2.42 -12.34
N VAL A 163 -10.61 -3.73 -12.38
CA VAL A 163 -11.44 -4.33 -13.45
C VAL A 163 -12.81 -3.67 -13.49
N GLY A 164 -13.47 -3.48 -12.34
CA GLY A 164 -14.77 -2.84 -12.27
C GLY A 164 -14.78 -1.42 -12.85
N MET A 165 -13.74 -0.62 -12.58
CA MET A 165 -13.59 0.69 -13.21
C MET A 165 -13.42 0.60 -14.72
N ALA A 166 -12.73 -0.43 -15.20
CA ALA A 166 -12.49 -0.65 -16.63
C ALA A 166 -13.75 -1.06 -17.41
N TYR A 167 -14.65 -1.85 -16.80
CA TYR A 167 -15.81 -2.42 -17.50
C TYR A 167 -17.15 -1.72 -17.20
N PHE A 168 -17.28 -1.03 -16.07
CA PHE A 168 -18.55 -0.39 -15.66
C PHE A 168 -18.54 1.13 -15.86
N GLY A 169 -17.79 1.63 -16.85
CA GLY A 169 -17.77 3.06 -17.18
C GLY A 169 -17.23 3.92 -16.04
N MET A 170 -16.17 3.46 -15.36
CA MET A 170 -15.47 4.19 -14.31
C MET A 170 -16.38 4.81 -13.23
N PRO A 171 -17.03 3.99 -12.39
CA PRO A 171 -17.88 4.51 -11.31
C PRO A 171 -17.07 5.39 -10.36
N ALA A 172 -17.55 6.61 -10.06
CA ALA A 172 -16.80 7.60 -9.28
C ALA A 172 -16.40 7.11 -7.88
N TRP A 173 -17.23 6.28 -7.25
CA TRP A 173 -16.97 5.75 -5.91
C TRP A 173 -15.91 4.64 -5.92
N LEU A 174 -15.65 4.00 -7.07
CA LEU A 174 -14.72 2.88 -7.15
C LEU A 174 -13.25 3.35 -7.23
N GLN A 175 -13.00 4.58 -7.71
CA GLN A 175 -11.68 5.21 -7.69
C GLN A 175 -11.10 5.39 -6.27
N PRO A 176 -11.80 6.03 -5.31
CA PRO A 176 -11.27 6.18 -3.95
C PRO A 176 -11.18 4.83 -3.23
N VAL A 177 -12.07 3.87 -3.52
CA VAL A 177 -11.97 2.50 -2.98
C VAL A 177 -10.69 1.82 -3.47
N HIS A 178 -10.40 1.87 -4.77
CA HIS A 178 -9.19 1.27 -5.34
C HIS A 178 -7.92 1.86 -4.72
N LEU A 179 -7.86 3.20 -4.59
CA LEU A 179 -6.72 3.90 -3.98
C LEU A 179 -6.57 3.59 -2.49
N LEU A 180 -7.68 3.48 -1.75
CA LEU A 180 -7.68 3.06 -0.35
C LEU A 180 -7.08 1.67 -0.19
N LEU A 181 -7.51 0.71 -1.01
CA LEU A 181 -6.99 -0.66 -0.99
C LEU A 181 -5.48 -0.70 -1.31
N ALA A 182 -5.04 0.05 -2.32
CA ALA A 182 -3.62 0.18 -2.65
C ALA A 182 -2.80 0.75 -1.47
N SER A 183 -3.31 1.79 -0.79
CA SER A 183 -2.64 2.37 0.38
C SER A 183 -2.59 1.41 1.57
N LEU A 184 -3.66 0.62 1.80
CA LEU A 184 -3.71 -0.41 2.83
C LEU A 184 -2.70 -1.53 2.56
N THR A 185 -2.55 -1.95 1.30
CA THR A 185 -1.54 -2.93 0.87
C THR A 185 -0.15 -2.49 1.32
N ILE A 186 0.26 -1.25 0.99
CA ILE A 186 1.57 -0.73 1.39
C ILE A 186 1.72 -0.64 2.91
N GLY A 187 0.68 -0.15 3.60
CA GLY A 187 0.70 -0.03 5.06
C GLY A 187 0.91 -1.39 5.75
N ILE A 188 0.21 -2.43 5.31
CA ILE A 188 0.34 -3.79 5.85
C ILE A 188 1.71 -4.39 5.49
N GLN A 189 2.20 -4.21 4.26
CA GLN A 189 3.56 -4.65 3.89
C GLN A 189 4.63 -4.02 4.78
N PHE A 190 4.51 -2.72 5.06
CA PHE A 190 5.44 -2.02 5.93
C PHE A 190 5.34 -2.53 7.39
N ALA A 191 4.12 -2.72 7.91
CA ALA A 191 3.91 -3.30 9.24
C ALA A 191 4.54 -4.71 9.35
N MET A 192 4.35 -5.57 8.35
CA MET A 192 5.00 -6.89 8.30
C MET A 192 6.52 -6.80 8.30
N LEU A 193 7.09 -5.81 7.59
CA LEU A 193 8.54 -5.63 7.53
C LEU A 193 9.11 -5.21 8.90
N LEU A 194 8.41 -4.32 9.61
CA LEU A 194 8.74 -3.93 10.99
C LEU A 194 8.71 -5.14 11.93
N TRP A 195 7.65 -5.94 11.85
CA TRP A 195 7.42 -7.11 12.68
C TRP A 195 8.45 -8.22 12.45
N LEU A 196 8.86 -8.44 11.20
CA LEU A 196 9.94 -9.38 10.90
C LEU A 196 11.30 -8.86 11.39
N ASN A 197 11.50 -7.54 11.52
CA ASN A 197 12.81 -6.93 11.77
C ASN A 197 12.83 -5.91 12.94
N PRO A 198 12.28 -6.23 14.12
CA PRO A 198 12.08 -5.26 15.20
C PRO A 198 13.36 -4.56 15.63
N THR A 199 14.48 -5.29 15.70
CA THR A 199 15.78 -4.75 16.11
C THR A 199 16.35 -3.75 15.12
N ILE A 200 16.14 -3.95 13.81
CA ILE A 200 16.59 -3.01 12.76
C ILE A 200 15.86 -1.68 12.93
N PHE A 201 14.59 -1.73 13.29
CA PHE A 201 13.76 -0.55 13.51
C PHE A 201 13.86 -0.01 14.96
N GLY A 202 14.80 -0.52 15.76
CA GLY A 202 15.09 -0.08 17.12
C GLY A 202 13.95 -0.37 18.12
N ILE A 203 13.10 -1.36 17.87
CA ILE A 203 12.07 -1.82 18.80
C ILE A 203 12.79 -2.63 19.90
N ASN A 204 12.64 -2.19 21.16
CA ASN A 204 13.51 -2.60 22.27
C ASN A 204 13.35 -4.08 22.63
N LYS A 205 14.49 -4.81 22.74
CA LYS A 205 14.55 -6.22 23.11
C LYS A 205 13.95 -6.54 24.48
N LYS A 206 13.91 -5.57 25.42
CA LYS A 206 13.35 -5.78 26.76
C LYS A 206 11.85 -6.14 26.72
N TYR A 207 11.07 -5.49 25.85
CA TYR A 207 9.67 -5.86 25.59
C TYR A 207 9.52 -7.25 24.97
N ILE A 208 10.47 -7.65 24.10
CA ILE A 208 10.48 -8.98 23.49
C ILE A 208 10.76 -10.07 24.55
N SER A 209 11.68 -9.80 25.50
CA SER A 209 12.10 -10.76 26.53
C SER A 209 11.15 -10.86 27.73
N GLU A 210 10.51 -9.77 28.15
CA GLU A 210 9.53 -9.78 29.24
C GLU A 210 8.25 -10.51 28.82
N ASN A 211 7.80 -10.31 27.57
CA ASN A 211 6.59 -10.95 27.06
C ASN A 211 6.74 -12.44 26.73
N GLN A 212 7.94 -12.89 26.32
CA GLN A 212 8.18 -14.33 26.13
C GLN A 212 8.22 -15.13 27.45
N LYS A 213 8.48 -14.49 28.60
CA LYS A 213 8.53 -15.15 29.91
C LYS A 213 7.17 -15.30 30.59
N ILE A 214 6.16 -14.52 30.20
CA ILE A 214 4.81 -14.55 30.82
C ILE A 214 3.98 -15.74 30.30
N HIS A 215 4.38 -16.36 29.18
CA HIS A 215 3.65 -17.45 28.52
C HIS A 215 4.45 -18.76 28.38
N SER A 216 5.58 -18.89 29.09
CA SER A 216 6.32 -20.15 29.29
C SER A 216 5.97 -20.76 30.64
#